data_AF-A0A317FBE4-F1
#
_entry.id   AF-A0A317FBE4-F1
#
_cell.length_a   1.000
_cell.length_b   1.000
_cell.length_c   1.000
_cell.angle_alpha   90.00
_cell.angle_beta   90.00
_cell.angle_gamma   90.00
#
_symmetry.space_group_name_H-M   'P 1'
#
loop_
_entity.id
_entity.type
_entity.pdbx_description
1 polymer ?
#
loop_
_entity_poly.entity_id
_entity_poly.type
_entity_poly.pdbx_seq_one_letter_code
_entity_poly.pdbx_strand_id
1 'polypeptide(L)'
;MACPVNARHRLPRRAAPAHHGGGRFRMTDLAPPPTRLQLFLAFTRVGLFGFGGAAALARQVVVEEKRWLSERDYAEMLAAGQVLPGPNVGNTSVMLGRRFHGFTGALAASSGFYAVPLVLLTGLLLVYGSVADDPRVDSFMHGIAAAAAGMVVGTAVKMGQKLRPPPEMVVIGLLATAAAAWLRLPLPLIVLLLAPFAVGAALRRQKARG
;
A
#
# COMPACT_ATOMS: atom_id res chain seq x y z
N MET A 1 51.65 -57.77 -23.52
CA MET A 1 50.39 -57.65 -22.75
C MET A 1 50.11 -56.17 -22.54
N ALA A 2 49.20 -55.63 -23.34
CA ALA A 2 48.80 -54.22 -23.32
C ALA A 2 47.31 -54.15 -22.92
N CYS A 3 46.94 -53.22 -22.05
CA CYS A 3 45.55 -52.80 -21.87
C CYS A 3 45.50 -51.30 -21.52
N PRO A 4 44.52 -50.53 -22.04
CA PRO A 4 44.72 -49.12 -22.36
C PRO A 4 44.02 -48.14 -21.41
N VAL A 5 44.57 -46.93 -21.34
CA VAL A 5 43.92 -45.70 -20.87
C VAL A 5 42.76 -45.34 -21.81
N ASN A 6 41.51 -45.39 -21.34
CA ASN A 6 40.40 -44.49 -21.75
C ASN A 6 39.09 -44.80 -20.99
N ALA A 7 38.60 -43.87 -20.17
CA ALA A 7 37.18 -43.82 -19.81
C ALA A 7 36.79 -42.37 -19.48
N ARG A 8 36.42 -41.61 -20.51
CA ARG A 8 35.76 -40.31 -20.38
C ARG A 8 34.35 -40.52 -19.81
N HIS A 9 34.19 -40.25 -18.51
CA HIS A 9 32.88 -40.16 -17.87
C HIS A 9 32.15 -38.90 -18.37
N ARG A 10 31.32 -39.03 -19.42
CA ARG A 10 30.34 -38.01 -19.79
C ARG A 10 29.14 -38.14 -18.85
N LEU A 11 28.95 -37.15 -17.98
CA LEU A 11 27.71 -37.01 -17.21
C LEU A 11 26.56 -36.60 -18.15
N PRO A 12 25.38 -37.21 -18.04
CA PRO A 12 24.21 -36.78 -18.80
C PRO A 12 23.73 -35.42 -18.29
N ARG A 13 23.66 -34.43 -19.19
CA ARG A 13 22.97 -33.15 -18.95
C ARG A 13 21.52 -33.45 -18.57
N ARG A 14 21.16 -33.30 -17.29
CA ARG A 14 19.75 -33.19 -16.87
C ARG A 14 19.14 -32.01 -17.62
N ALA A 15 18.20 -32.30 -18.51
CA ALA A 15 17.31 -31.29 -19.07
C ALA A 15 16.57 -30.60 -17.93
N ALA A 16 16.64 -29.27 -17.88
CA ALA A 16 15.90 -28.46 -16.93
C ALA A 16 14.39 -28.63 -17.19
N PRO A 17 13.54 -28.74 -16.16
CA PRO A 17 12.11 -28.85 -16.35
C PRO A 17 11.56 -27.57 -16.97
N ALA A 18 10.77 -27.72 -18.04
CA ALA A 18 10.05 -26.65 -18.69
C ALA A 18 9.00 -26.08 -17.72
N HIS A 19 9.26 -24.90 -17.17
CA HIS A 19 8.26 -24.14 -16.43
C HIS A 19 7.16 -23.68 -17.39
N HIS A 20 6.00 -24.35 -17.29
CA HIS A 20 4.74 -23.96 -17.91
C HIS A 20 4.23 -22.60 -17.39
N GLY A 21 3.84 -21.72 -18.32
CA GLY A 21 2.51 -21.12 -18.28
C GLY A 21 2.24 -19.87 -17.43
N GLY A 22 3.25 -19.07 -17.05
CA GLY A 22 3.03 -17.71 -16.54
C GLY A 22 3.42 -16.69 -17.61
N GLY A 23 2.47 -15.88 -18.09
CA GLY A 23 2.74 -14.82 -19.07
C GLY A 23 3.92 -13.96 -18.60
N ARG A 24 5.09 -14.12 -19.25
CA ARG A 24 6.28 -13.33 -18.96
C ARG A 24 5.97 -11.91 -19.41
N PHE A 25 5.59 -11.04 -18.48
CA PHE A 25 5.64 -9.60 -18.69
C PHE A 25 7.06 -9.27 -19.17
N ARG A 26 7.21 -8.96 -20.45
CA ARG A 26 8.53 -8.68 -20.99
C ARG A 26 8.90 -7.27 -20.56
N MET A 27 10.15 -7.03 -20.22
CA MET A 27 10.67 -5.67 -19.98
C MET A 27 10.39 -4.71 -21.16
N THR A 28 10.14 -5.25 -22.36
CA THR A 28 9.73 -4.52 -23.56
C THR A 28 8.28 -3.98 -23.55
N ASP A 29 7.44 -4.35 -22.57
CA ASP A 29 6.05 -3.85 -22.45
C ASP A 29 5.95 -2.56 -21.60
N LEU A 30 7.07 -2.09 -21.04
CA LEU A 30 7.11 -0.87 -20.23
C LEU A 30 7.10 0.39 -21.09
N ALA A 31 6.40 1.41 -20.61
CA ALA A 31 6.38 2.73 -21.22
C ALA A 31 7.77 3.39 -21.15
N PRO A 32 8.06 4.38 -22.02
CA PRO A 32 9.27 5.19 -21.89
C PRO A 32 9.37 5.84 -20.51
N PRO A 33 10.60 6.15 -20.04
CA PRO A 33 10.81 6.74 -18.73
C PRO A 33 9.98 8.03 -18.60
N PRO A 34 9.28 8.23 -17.46
CA PRO A 34 8.43 9.39 -17.28
C PRO A 34 9.22 10.68 -17.32
N THR A 35 8.59 11.80 -17.67
CA THR A 35 9.17 13.11 -17.41
C THR A 35 9.00 13.50 -15.94
N ARG A 36 9.81 14.46 -15.44
CA ARG A 36 9.68 14.99 -14.07
C ARG A 36 8.28 15.53 -13.78
N LEU A 37 7.67 16.18 -14.77
CA LEU A 37 6.31 16.69 -14.67
C LEU A 37 5.28 15.55 -14.57
N GLN A 38 5.47 14.45 -15.32
CA GLN A 38 4.60 13.28 -15.20
C GLN A 38 4.70 12.63 -13.83
N LEU A 39 5.91 12.53 -13.25
CA LEU A 39 6.09 12.06 -11.87
C LEU A 39 5.37 12.96 -10.87
N PHE A 40 5.56 14.28 -10.98
CA PHE A 40 4.89 15.25 -10.14
C PHE A 40 3.37 15.10 -10.21
N LEU A 41 2.79 15.12 -11.41
CA LEU A 41 1.33 15.02 -11.59
C LEU A 41 0.76 13.67 -11.11
N ALA A 42 1.47 12.57 -11.37
CA ALA A 42 1.07 11.25 -10.91
C ALA A 42 1.01 11.19 -9.39
N PHE A 43 2.06 11.65 -8.71
CA PHE A 43 2.10 11.62 -7.25
C PHE A 43 1.23 12.69 -6.59
N THR A 44 0.96 13.80 -7.25
CA THR A 44 -0.09 14.75 -6.85
C THR A 44 -1.45 14.07 -6.83
N ARG A 45 -1.82 13.33 -7.88
CA ARG A 45 -3.09 12.57 -7.91
C ARG A 45 -3.13 11.54 -6.78
N VAL A 46 -2.04 10.83 -6.54
CA VAL A 46 -1.95 9.86 -5.44
C VAL A 46 -2.08 10.55 -4.08
N GLY A 47 -1.44 11.70 -3.87
CA GLY A 47 -1.51 12.47 -2.63
C GLY A 47 -2.91 13.04 -2.36
N LEU A 48 -3.61 13.50 -3.41
CA LEU A 48 -4.95 14.09 -3.30
C LEU A 48 -6.07 13.06 -3.12
N PHE A 49 -5.94 11.87 -3.71
CA PHE A 49 -7.03 10.89 -3.75
C PHE A 49 -6.68 9.57 -3.04
N GLY A 50 -5.51 9.48 -2.42
CA GLY A 50 -5.01 8.26 -1.77
C GLY A 50 -5.67 7.90 -0.43
N PHE A 51 -6.75 8.57 -0.02
CA PHE A 51 -7.42 8.29 1.25
C PHE A 51 -7.92 6.84 1.32
N GLY A 52 -7.49 6.10 2.35
CA GLY A 52 -7.88 4.70 2.56
C GLY A 52 -7.29 3.69 1.57
N GLY A 53 -6.42 4.10 0.64
CA GLY A 53 -5.93 3.22 -0.42
C GLY A 53 -4.74 3.73 -1.22
N ALA A 54 -3.94 4.65 -0.70
CA ALA A 54 -2.86 5.32 -1.43
C ALA A 54 -1.91 4.34 -2.15
N ALA A 55 -1.57 3.20 -1.54
CA ALA A 55 -0.71 2.19 -2.18
C ALA A 55 -1.41 1.51 -3.37
N ALA A 56 -2.71 1.23 -3.26
CA ALA A 56 -3.47 0.68 -4.37
C ALA A 56 -3.61 1.69 -5.51
N LEU A 57 -3.86 2.97 -5.20
CA LEU A 57 -3.94 4.03 -6.20
C LEU A 57 -2.57 4.29 -6.86
N ALA A 58 -1.49 4.31 -6.08
CA ALA A 58 -0.13 4.44 -6.61
C ALA A 58 0.21 3.26 -7.53
N ARG A 59 -0.14 2.03 -7.15
CA ARG A 59 -0.01 0.85 -8.01
C ARG A 59 -0.79 1.03 -9.31
N GLN A 60 -2.06 1.38 -9.24
CA GLN A 60 -2.91 1.59 -10.41
C GLN A 60 -2.30 2.64 -11.35
N VAL A 61 -1.86 3.79 -10.82
CA VAL A 61 -1.27 4.85 -11.63
C VAL A 61 0.07 4.40 -12.23
N VAL A 62 0.98 3.85 -11.45
CA VAL A 62 2.36 3.58 -11.89
C VAL A 62 2.48 2.31 -12.73
N VAL A 63 1.73 1.25 -12.38
CA VAL A 63 1.82 -0.07 -13.02
C VAL A 63 0.77 -0.24 -14.11
N GLU A 64 -0.50 0.07 -13.83
CA GLU A 64 -1.59 -0.23 -14.77
C GLU A 64 -1.79 0.88 -15.82
N GLU A 65 -1.94 2.13 -15.37
CA GLU A 65 -2.22 3.28 -16.25
C GLU A 65 -0.97 3.76 -16.98
N LYS A 66 0.14 3.98 -16.26
CA LYS A 66 1.37 4.55 -16.83
C LYS A 66 2.39 3.51 -17.28
N ARG A 67 2.32 2.28 -16.75
CA ARG A 67 3.20 1.16 -17.10
C ARG A 67 4.69 1.52 -16.98
N TRP A 68 5.06 2.30 -15.97
CA TRP A 68 6.46 2.66 -15.68
C TRP A 68 7.20 1.56 -14.92
N LEU A 69 6.46 0.73 -14.18
CA LEU A 69 7.00 -0.39 -13.42
C LEU A 69 6.19 -1.65 -13.67
N SER A 70 6.85 -2.79 -13.48
CA SER A 70 6.16 -4.07 -13.33
C SER A 70 5.49 -4.17 -11.94
N GLU A 71 4.53 -5.08 -11.80
CA GLU A 71 3.94 -5.45 -10.49
C GLU A 71 5.00 -5.80 -9.46
N ARG A 72 6.01 -6.55 -9.88
CA ARG A 72 7.10 -7.01 -9.01
C ARG A 72 7.96 -5.85 -8.54
N ASP A 73 8.37 -4.98 -9.45
CA ASP A 73 9.21 -3.82 -9.13
C ASP A 73 8.48 -2.87 -8.18
N TYR A 74 7.18 -2.65 -8.38
CA TYR A 74 6.38 -1.83 -7.48
C TYR A 74 6.27 -2.48 -6.09
N ALA A 75 6.03 -3.79 -6.01
CA ALA A 75 5.96 -4.52 -4.75
C ALA A 75 7.29 -4.47 -3.98
N GLU A 76 8.42 -4.61 -4.67
CA GLU A 76 9.75 -4.49 -4.08
C GLU A 76 10.01 -3.09 -3.52
N MET A 77 9.66 -2.03 -4.27
CA MET A 77 9.76 -0.65 -3.77
C MET A 77 8.85 -0.38 -2.58
N LEU A 78 7.59 -0.86 -2.63
CA LEU A 78 6.65 -0.67 -1.54
C LEU A 78 7.11 -1.40 -0.28
N ALA A 79 7.62 -2.62 -0.41
CA ALA A 79 8.17 -3.39 0.71
C ALA A 79 9.37 -2.67 1.35
N ALA A 80 10.29 -2.12 0.55
CA ALA A 80 11.37 -1.29 1.06
C ALA A 80 10.85 -0.01 1.74
N GLY A 81 9.80 0.61 1.19
CA GLY A 81 9.15 1.78 1.77
C GLY A 81 8.47 1.52 3.12
N GLN A 82 8.03 0.29 3.38
CA GLN A 82 7.42 -0.15 4.65
C GLN A 82 8.43 -0.38 5.78
N VAL A 83 9.70 -0.60 5.44
CA VAL A 83 10.79 -0.72 6.42
C VAL A 83 11.22 0.66 6.92
N LEU A 84 11.08 1.68 6.09
CA LEU A 84 11.44 3.06 6.41
C LEU A 84 10.36 3.72 7.29
N PRO A 85 10.73 4.52 8.29
CA PRO A 85 9.77 5.29 9.04
C PRO A 85 9.06 6.30 8.13
N GLY A 86 7.76 6.52 8.37
CA GLY A 86 6.96 7.51 7.66
C GLY A 86 5.93 6.93 6.69
N PRO A 87 5.38 7.74 5.78
CA PRO A 87 4.34 7.31 4.86
C PRO A 87 4.88 6.37 3.78
N ASN A 88 4.45 5.10 3.79
CA ASN A 88 4.91 4.06 2.85
C ASN A 88 4.91 4.51 1.37
N VAL A 89 3.84 5.18 0.93
CA VAL A 89 3.70 5.66 -0.45
C VAL A 89 4.57 6.89 -0.73
N GLY A 90 4.82 7.71 0.28
CA GLY A 90 5.78 8.82 0.20
C GLY A 90 7.22 8.32 0.07
N ASN A 91 7.60 7.28 0.82
CA ASN A 91 8.89 6.63 0.66
C ASN A 91 9.03 6.02 -0.74
N THR A 92 7.99 5.35 -1.21
CA THR A 92 7.92 4.79 -2.57
C THR A 92 8.02 5.88 -3.64
N SER A 93 7.43 7.07 -3.45
CA SER A 93 7.49 8.16 -4.41
C SER A 93 8.90 8.72 -4.57
N VAL A 94 9.62 8.89 -3.46
CA VAL A 94 11.04 9.31 -3.45
C VAL A 94 11.89 8.27 -4.17
N MET A 95 11.72 6.99 -3.85
CA MET A 95 12.48 5.89 -4.48
C MET A 95 12.21 5.81 -5.99
N LEU A 96 10.94 5.92 -6.40
CA LEU A 96 10.55 5.89 -7.80
C LEU A 96 11.12 7.09 -8.57
N GLY A 97 10.99 8.29 -8.00
CA GLY A 97 11.55 9.50 -8.59
C GLY A 97 13.07 9.41 -8.72
N ARG A 98 13.75 8.88 -7.70
CA ARG A 98 15.21 8.66 -7.73
C ARG A 98 15.62 7.66 -8.80
N ARG A 99 14.84 6.60 -9.04
CA ARG A 99 15.11 5.61 -10.09
C ARG A 99 15.11 6.20 -11.50
N PHE A 100 14.23 7.17 -11.80
CA PHE A 100 14.12 7.73 -13.15
C PHE A 100 14.97 8.98 -13.41
N HIS A 101 15.08 9.90 -12.45
CA HIS A 101 15.80 11.19 -12.64
C HIS A 101 16.73 11.55 -11.48
N GLY A 102 17.18 10.56 -10.71
CA GLY A 102 18.07 10.79 -9.57
C GLY A 102 17.46 11.76 -8.55
N PHE A 103 18.27 12.66 -8.02
CA PHE A 103 17.81 13.61 -7.00
C PHE A 103 16.65 14.50 -7.48
N THR A 104 16.70 14.98 -8.73
CA THR A 104 15.65 15.86 -9.29
C THR A 104 14.31 15.15 -9.45
N GLY A 105 14.32 13.85 -9.77
CA GLY A 105 13.10 13.06 -9.84
C GLY A 105 12.52 12.76 -8.47
N ALA A 106 13.38 12.49 -7.48
CA ALA A 106 12.97 12.30 -6.11
C ALA A 106 12.21 13.53 -5.59
N LEU A 107 12.78 14.73 -5.80
CA LEU A 107 12.12 16.00 -5.44
C LEU A 107 10.82 16.22 -6.20
N ALA A 108 10.76 15.93 -7.49
CA ALA A 108 9.53 16.10 -8.28
C ALA A 108 8.40 15.17 -7.80
N ALA A 109 8.71 13.90 -7.54
CA ALA A 109 7.73 12.94 -7.06
C ALA A 109 7.27 13.25 -5.63
N SER A 110 8.20 13.56 -4.72
CA SER A 110 7.86 13.88 -3.32
C SER A 110 7.13 15.22 -3.18
N SER A 111 7.53 16.24 -3.94
CA SER A 111 6.82 17.53 -3.93
C SER A 111 5.42 17.40 -4.51
N GLY A 112 5.21 16.62 -5.57
CA GLY A 112 3.85 16.32 -6.05
C GLY A 112 3.00 15.66 -4.96
N PHE A 113 3.57 14.66 -4.29
CA PHE A 113 2.87 13.93 -3.23
C PHE A 113 2.49 14.79 -2.01
N TYR A 114 3.36 15.71 -1.57
CA TYR A 114 3.15 16.48 -0.35
C TYR A 114 2.72 17.93 -0.57
N ALA A 115 3.35 18.64 -1.50
CA ALA A 115 3.20 20.09 -1.62
C ALA A 115 1.80 20.48 -2.09
N VAL A 116 1.24 19.80 -3.08
CA VAL A 116 -0.09 20.15 -3.61
C VAL A 116 -1.20 19.90 -2.56
N PRO A 117 -1.28 18.72 -1.90
CA PRO A 117 -2.25 18.54 -0.82
C PRO A 117 -2.05 19.53 0.33
N LEU A 118 -0.80 19.86 0.68
CA LEU A 118 -0.50 20.81 1.76
C LEU A 118 -0.97 22.22 1.42
N VAL A 119 -0.70 22.71 0.20
CA VAL A 119 -1.13 24.03 -0.26
C VAL A 119 -2.64 24.12 -0.30
N LEU A 120 -3.33 23.09 -0.82
CA LEU A 120 -4.79 23.05 -0.84
C LEU A 120 -5.38 23.04 0.57
N LEU A 121 -4.84 22.23 1.47
CA LEU A 121 -5.31 22.15 2.85
C LEU A 121 -5.09 23.49 3.59
N THR A 122 -3.91 24.09 3.43
CA THR A 122 -3.57 25.37 4.04
C THR A 122 -4.46 26.48 3.48
N GLY A 123 -4.67 26.51 2.17
CA GLY A 123 -5.57 27.47 1.52
C GLY A 123 -7.00 27.33 2.04
N LEU A 124 -7.51 26.11 2.14
CA LEU A 124 -8.85 25.85 2.67
C LEU A 124 -8.95 26.24 4.15
N LEU A 125 -7.91 26.02 4.94
CA LEU A 125 -7.85 26.42 6.35
C LEU A 125 -7.87 27.94 6.51
N LEU A 126 -7.16 28.69 5.65
CA LEU A 126 -7.19 30.15 5.65
C LEU A 126 -8.57 30.69 5.31
N VAL A 127 -9.24 30.10 4.29
CA VAL A 127 -10.62 30.46 3.95
C VAL A 127 -11.56 30.09 5.08
N TYR A 128 -11.40 28.92 5.70
CA TYR A 128 -12.21 28.52 6.85
C TYR A 128 -12.08 29.52 8.00
N GLY A 129 -10.87 29.98 8.31
CA GLY A 129 -10.63 30.96 9.36
C GLY A 129 -11.36 32.30 9.18
N SER A 130 -11.69 32.70 7.94
CA SER A 130 -12.45 33.93 7.70
C SER A 130 -13.96 33.78 7.77
N VAL A 131 -14.47 32.54 7.76
CA VAL A 131 -15.92 32.24 7.80
C VAL A 131 -16.31 31.34 8.98
N ALA A 132 -15.38 31.06 9.89
CA ALA A 132 -15.56 30.11 10.99
C ALA A 132 -16.66 30.51 11.98
N ASP A 133 -16.95 31.81 12.11
CA ASP A 133 -17.95 32.33 13.05
C ASP A 133 -19.41 32.12 12.57
N ASP A 134 -19.63 31.73 11.31
CA ASP A 134 -20.98 31.45 10.80
C ASP A 134 -21.46 30.04 11.25
N PRO A 135 -22.58 29.92 12.01
CA PRO A 135 -23.13 28.64 12.44
C PRO A 135 -23.43 27.65 11.30
N ARG A 136 -23.66 28.15 10.08
CA ARG A 136 -23.87 27.30 8.89
C ARG A 136 -22.59 26.57 8.49
N VAL A 137 -21.44 27.22 8.65
CA VAL A 137 -20.13 26.64 8.35
C VAL A 137 -19.80 25.53 9.35
N ASP A 138 -20.09 25.73 10.63
CA ASP A 138 -19.92 24.70 11.66
C ASP A 138 -20.75 23.43 11.34
N SER A 139 -22.03 23.62 11.00
CA SER A 139 -22.91 22.50 10.60
C SER A 139 -22.39 21.79 9.34
N PHE A 140 -21.86 22.55 8.38
CA PHE A 140 -21.27 21.99 7.17
C PHE A 140 -19.99 21.19 7.46
N MET A 141 -19.12 21.67 8.36
CA MET A 141 -17.93 20.94 8.80
C MET A 141 -18.28 19.63 9.51
N HIS A 142 -19.32 19.61 10.34
CA HIS A 142 -19.84 18.37 10.92
C HIS A 142 -20.29 17.37 9.84
N GLY A 143 -20.92 17.86 8.76
CA GLY A 143 -21.26 17.05 7.59
C GLY A 143 -20.03 16.45 6.89
N ILE A 144 -18.97 17.24 6.68
CA ILE A 144 -17.70 16.75 6.12
C ILE A 144 -17.08 15.70 7.04
N ALA A 145 -17.05 15.95 8.35
CA ALA A 145 -16.50 15.01 9.33
C ALA A 145 -17.27 13.68 9.33
N ALA A 146 -18.61 13.73 9.26
CA ALA A 146 -19.45 12.54 9.15
C ALA A 146 -19.19 11.77 7.85
N ALA A 147 -19.04 12.47 6.72
CA ALA A 147 -18.70 11.85 5.43
C ALA A 147 -17.32 11.18 5.46
N ALA A 148 -16.32 11.83 6.06
CA ALA A 148 -14.98 11.27 6.23
C ALA A 148 -15.00 10.01 7.12
N ALA A 149 -15.72 10.04 8.23
CA ALA A 149 -15.93 8.86 9.08
C ALA A 149 -16.60 7.72 8.30
N GLY A 150 -17.64 8.03 7.52
CA GLY A 150 -18.31 7.07 6.63
C GLY A 150 -17.36 6.46 5.59
N MET A 151 -16.43 7.24 5.03
CA MET A 151 -15.42 6.75 4.09
C MET A 151 -14.45 5.75 4.74
N VAL A 152 -14.01 6.03 5.98
CA VAL A 152 -13.15 5.12 6.75
C VAL A 152 -13.88 3.81 7.04
N VAL A 153 -15.12 3.89 7.54
CA VAL A 153 -15.96 2.70 7.79
C VAL A 153 -16.22 1.93 6.50
N GLY A 154 -16.56 2.61 5.40
CA GLY A 154 -16.77 1.99 4.10
C GLY A 154 -15.54 1.24 3.58
N THR A 155 -14.35 1.81 3.77
CA THR A 155 -13.08 1.16 3.44
C THR A 155 -12.84 -0.08 4.31
N ALA A 156 -13.10 0.01 5.62
CA ALA A 156 -12.98 -1.11 6.55
C ALA A 156 -13.93 -2.26 6.18
N VAL A 157 -15.20 -1.95 5.86
CA VAL A 157 -16.20 -2.94 5.42
C VAL A 157 -15.78 -3.59 4.11
N LYS A 158 -15.35 -2.81 3.12
CA LYS A 158 -14.86 -3.33 1.83
C LYS A 158 -13.68 -4.29 2.01
N MET A 159 -12.74 -3.94 2.90
CA MET A 159 -11.60 -4.81 3.22
C MET A 159 -12.05 -6.08 3.95
N GLY A 160 -12.95 -5.96 4.93
CA GLY A 160 -13.55 -7.10 5.64
C GLY A 160 -14.27 -8.07 4.71
N GLN A 161 -15.10 -7.58 3.79
CA GLN A 161 -15.81 -8.40 2.80
C GLN A 161 -14.85 -9.18 1.90
N LYS A 162 -13.71 -8.57 1.52
CA LYS A 162 -12.68 -9.22 0.72
C LYS A 162 -11.94 -10.32 1.47
N LEU A 163 -11.68 -10.13 2.77
CA LEU A 163 -11.01 -11.13 3.62
C LEU A 163 -11.93 -12.28 4.03
N ARG A 164 -13.25 -12.07 4.07
CA ARG A 164 -14.25 -13.03 4.61
C ARG A 164 -13.82 -13.59 5.98
N PRO A 165 -13.61 -12.72 6.99
CA PRO A 165 -13.11 -13.15 8.28
C PRO A 165 -14.10 -14.11 8.95
N PRO A 166 -13.60 -15.09 9.70
CA PRO A 166 -14.45 -15.95 10.50
C PRO A 166 -15.18 -15.15 11.60
N PRO A 167 -16.34 -15.64 12.09
CA PRO A 167 -17.15 -14.91 13.07
C PRO A 167 -16.38 -14.56 14.35
N GLU A 168 -15.47 -15.43 14.80
CA GLU A 168 -14.58 -15.17 15.94
C GLU A 168 -13.73 -13.91 15.76
N MET A 169 -13.17 -13.69 14.57
CA MET A 169 -12.36 -12.50 14.28
C MET A 169 -13.21 -11.23 14.20
N VAL A 170 -14.45 -11.36 13.72
CA VAL A 170 -15.41 -10.24 13.71
C VAL A 170 -15.76 -9.82 15.14
N VAL A 171 -16.05 -10.78 16.02
CA VAL A 171 -16.34 -10.51 17.44
C VAL A 171 -15.15 -9.84 18.12
N ILE A 172 -13.93 -10.34 17.90
CA ILE A 172 -12.72 -9.72 18.46
C ILE A 172 -12.52 -8.30 17.93
N GLY A 173 -12.75 -8.06 16.63
CA GLY A 173 -12.67 -6.73 16.03
C GLY A 173 -13.69 -5.75 16.63
N LEU A 174 -14.93 -6.19 16.84
CA LEU A 174 -15.97 -5.40 17.49
C LEU A 174 -15.61 -5.09 18.95
N LEU A 175 -15.10 -6.07 19.70
CA LEU A 175 -14.65 -5.87 21.08
C LEU A 175 -13.48 -4.89 21.16
N ALA A 176 -12.49 -5.00 20.27
CA ALA A 176 -11.38 -4.07 20.19
C ALA A 176 -11.86 -2.64 19.90
N THR A 177 -12.82 -2.50 18.98
CA THR A 177 -13.40 -1.21 18.60
C THR A 177 -14.20 -0.62 19.77
N ALA A 178 -15.01 -1.43 20.46
CA ALA A 178 -15.78 -0.99 21.60
C ALA A 178 -14.89 -0.58 22.78
N ALA A 179 -13.83 -1.35 23.05
CA ALA A 179 -12.84 -1.05 24.08
C ALA A 179 -12.09 0.27 23.79
N ALA A 180 -11.74 0.52 22.52
CA ALA A 180 -11.11 1.77 22.11
C ALA A 180 -12.07 2.97 22.19
N ALA A 181 -13.32 2.80 21.73
CA ALA A 181 -14.29 3.89 21.63
C ALA A 181 -14.91 4.28 22.98
N TRP A 182 -15.33 3.31 23.79
CA TRP A 182 -16.02 3.57 25.06
C TRP A 182 -15.09 3.63 26.27
N LEU A 183 -14.14 2.69 26.39
CA LEU A 183 -13.25 2.63 27.56
C LEU A 183 -12.00 3.51 27.38
N ARG A 184 -11.78 4.08 26.18
CA ARG A 184 -10.61 4.91 25.83
C ARG A 184 -9.28 4.24 26.20
N LEU A 185 -9.25 2.91 26.16
CA LEU A 185 -8.06 2.16 26.55
C LEU A 185 -6.92 2.42 25.55
N PRO A 186 -5.67 2.53 26.03
CA PRO A 186 -4.54 2.69 25.13
C PRO A 186 -4.44 1.46 24.21
N LEU A 187 -4.27 1.71 22.91
CA LEU A 187 -4.14 0.68 21.88
C LEU A 187 -3.17 -0.46 22.24
N PRO A 188 -1.98 -0.20 22.84
CA PRO A 188 -1.08 -1.27 23.28
C PRO A 188 -1.74 -2.29 24.23
N LEU A 189 -2.60 -1.83 25.15
CA LEU A 189 -3.28 -2.70 26.12
C LEU A 189 -4.35 -3.55 25.43
N ILE A 190 -5.11 -2.97 24.50
CA ILE A 190 -6.11 -3.70 23.72
C ILE A 190 -5.44 -4.80 22.89
N VAL A 191 -4.31 -4.47 22.24
CA VAL A 191 -3.53 -5.44 21.46
C VAL A 191 -2.98 -6.54 22.36
N LEU A 192 -2.39 -6.19 23.51
CA LEU A 192 -1.84 -7.17 24.44
C LEU A 192 -2.90 -8.15 24.96
N LEU A 193 -4.12 -7.66 25.22
CA LEU A 193 -5.21 -8.48 25.73
C LEU A 193 -5.87 -9.34 24.64
N LEU A 194 -6.15 -8.77 23.46
CA LEU A 194 -6.95 -9.45 22.44
C LEU A 194 -6.13 -10.22 21.39
N ALA A 195 -4.89 -9.81 21.12
CA ALA A 195 -4.05 -10.49 20.13
C ALA A 195 -3.80 -11.98 20.47
N PRO A 196 -3.56 -12.39 21.74
CA PRO A 196 -3.39 -13.80 22.09
C PRO A 196 -4.64 -14.64 21.78
N PHE A 197 -5.84 -14.09 22.03
CA PHE A 197 -7.11 -14.78 21.72
C PHE A 197 -7.32 -14.87 20.21
N ALA A 198 -7.00 -13.82 19.46
CA ALA A 198 -7.09 -13.82 18.00
C ALA A 198 -6.15 -14.86 17.36
N VAL A 199 -4.90 -14.93 17.84
CA VAL A 199 -3.91 -15.90 17.37
C VAL A 199 -4.32 -17.32 17.77
N GLY A 200 -4.76 -17.52 19.01
CA GLY A 200 -5.24 -18.83 19.49
C GLY A 200 -6.43 -19.36 18.71
N ALA A 201 -7.42 -18.50 18.41
CA ALA A 201 -8.56 -18.84 17.57
C ALA A 201 -8.13 -19.19 16.13
N ALA A 202 -7.20 -18.41 15.56
CA ALA A 202 -6.66 -18.67 14.22
C ALA A 202 -5.93 -20.02 14.13
N LEU A 203 -5.10 -20.35 15.11
CA LEU A 203 -4.36 -21.62 15.15
C LEU A 203 -5.27 -22.83 15.34
N ARG A 204 -6.29 -22.73 16.20
CA ARG A 204 -7.30 -23.80 16.38
C ARG A 204 -8.03 -24.10 15.06
N ARG A 205 -8.34 -23.07 14.28
CA ARG A 205 -8.98 -23.22 12.96
C ARG A 205 -8.08 -23.83 11.91
N GLN A 206 -6.78 -23.50 11.91
CA GLN A 206 -5.83 -24.14 10.99
C GLN A 206 -5.70 -25.64 11.31
N LYS A 207 -5.64 -25.99 12.59
CA LYS A 207 -5.56 -27.38 13.04
C LYS A 207 -6.84 -28.19 12.77
N ALA A 208 -8.00 -27.55 12.75
CA ALA A 208 -9.28 -28.20 12.41
C ALA A 208 -9.52 -28.36 10.90
N ARG A 209 -8.66 -27.79 10.05
CA ARG A 209 -8.77 -27.83 8.57
C ARG A 209 -7.71 -28.71 7.88
N GLY A 210 -6.69 -29.17 8.61
CA GLY A 210 -5.67 -30.12 8.13
C GLY A 210 -5.94 -31.49 8.70
#